data_AF-A0A534SB45-F1
#
_entry.id   AF-A0A534SB45-F1
#
_cell.length_a   1.000
_cell.length_b   1.000
_cell.length_c   1.000
_cell.angle_alpha   90.00
_cell.angle_beta   90.00
_cell.angle_gamma   90.00
#
_symmetry.space_group_name_H-M   'P 1'
#
loop_
_entity.id
_entity.type
_entity.pdbx_description
1 polymer ?
#
loop_
_entity_poly.entity_id
_entity_poly.type
_entity_poly.pdbx_seq_one_letter_code
_entity_poly.pdbx_strand_id
1 'polypeptide(L)' 'MHQYKDHPIYGIGFRGPGKKWYCRGLIFDSEDKVTEMKRLESDELSFATKRKAEEHAVKLCKGWIDEQSGESDHAA' A
#
# COMPACT_ATOMS: atom_id res chain seq x y z
N MET A 1 -3.03 -8.64 -7.72
CA MET A 1 -2.10 -7.49 -7.86
C MET A 1 -2.85 -6.40 -8.61
N HIS A 2 -2.85 -5.17 -8.10
CA HIS A 2 -3.51 -4.05 -8.75
C HIS A 2 -2.44 -3.15 -9.37
N GLN A 3 -2.78 -2.42 -10.42
CA GLN A 3 -1.90 -1.36 -10.95
C GLN A 3 -2.56 -0.01 -10.68
N TYR A 4 -1.75 0.97 -10.31
CA TYR A 4 -2.20 2.35 -10.13
C TYR A 4 -1.11 3.30 -10.58
N LYS A 5 -1.40 4.13 -11.59
CA LYS A 5 -0.44 5.06 -12.23
C LYS A 5 0.88 4.35 -12.56
N ASP A 6 0.78 3.24 -13.28
CA ASP A 6 1.90 2.38 -13.70
C ASP A 6 2.71 1.68 -12.58
N HIS A 7 2.43 1.96 -11.31
CA HIS A 7 3.01 1.22 -10.19
C HIS A 7 2.18 -0.02 -9.85
N PRO A 8 2.77 -1.23 -9.89
CA PRO A 8 2.16 -2.42 -9.33
C PRO A 8 2.06 -2.31 -7.82
N ILE A 9 0.86 -2.51 -7.29
CA ILE A 9 0.57 -2.45 -5.85
C ILE A 9 -0.06 -3.75 -5.35
N TYR A 10 0.25 -4.07 -4.10
CA TYR A 10 -0.24 -5.26 -3.42
C TYR A 10 -0.69 -4.92 -2.00
N GLY A 11 -1.97 -5.16 -1.71
CA GLY A 11 -2.51 -5.11 -0.36
C GLY A 11 -2.45 -6.47 0.28
N ILE A 12 -1.86 -6.56 1.47
CA ILE A 12 -1.72 -7.78 2.26
C ILE A 12 -2.48 -7.59 3.56
N GLY A 13 -3.46 -8.45 3.79
CA GLY A 13 -4.09 -8.61 5.08
C GLY A 13 -3.43 -9.77 5.80
N PHE A 14 -2.76 -9.49 6.92
CA PHE A 14 -2.16 -10.53 7.76
C PHE A 14 -2.84 -10.60 9.12
N ARG A 15 -2.85 -11.80 9.70
CA ARG A 15 -3.53 -12.07 10.95
C ARG A 15 -2.57 -11.80 12.10
N GLY A 16 -2.90 -10.82 12.93
CA GLY A 16 -2.11 -10.49 14.11
C GLY A 16 -2.71 -11.05 15.41
N PRO A 17 -2.17 -10.64 16.57
CA PRO A 17 -2.65 -11.07 17.88
C PRO A 17 -4.15 -10.78 18.06
N GLY A 18 -4.85 -11.64 18.80
CA GLY A 18 -6.26 -11.40 19.14
C GLY A 18 -7.26 -11.56 17.99
N LYS A 19 -6.94 -12.35 16.96
CA LYS A 19 -7.79 -12.62 15.78
C LYS A 19 -8.12 -11.37 14.95
N LYS A 20 -7.34 -10.30 15.09
CA LYS A 20 -7.45 -9.05 14.34
C LYS A 20 -6.66 -9.13 13.03
N TRP A 21 -7.12 -8.40 12.03
CA TRP A 21 -6.40 -8.27 10.74
C TRP A 21 -5.66 -6.95 10.69
N TYR A 22 -4.43 -7.00 10.21
CA TYR A 22 -3.58 -5.83 10.00
C TYR A 22 -3.28 -5.70 8.52
N CYS A 23 -2.95 -4.50 8.09
CA CYS A 23 -2.74 -4.18 6.68
C CYS A 23 -1.27 -3.85 6.40
N ARG A 24 -0.75 -4.39 5.30
CA ARG A 24 0.55 -4.07 4.71
C ARG A 24 0.34 -3.80 3.24
N GLY A 25 0.72 -2.62 2.78
CA GLY A 25 0.76 -2.23 1.38
C GLY A 25 2.17 -2.34 0.82
N LEU A 26 2.33 -2.93 -0.36
CA LEU A 26 3.58 -3.00 -1.11
C LEU A 26 3.40 -2.27 -2.43
N ILE A 27 4.38 -1.45 -2.79
CA ILE A 27 4.50 -0.76 -4.07
C ILE A 27 5.78 -1.26 -4.71
N PHE A 28 5.65 -1.76 -5.93
CA PHE A 28 6.77 -2.27 -6.71
C PHE A 28 7.16 -1.28 -7.80
N ASP A 29 8.38 -1.46 -8.30
CA ASP A 29 8.85 -0.72 -9.45
C ASP A 29 8.04 -1.10 -10.69
N SER A 30 7.78 -0.10 -11.54
CA SER A 30 6.97 -0.27 -12.75
C SER A 30 7.70 -1.06 -13.83
N GLU A 31 9.04 -0.95 -13.88
CA GLU A 31 9.91 -1.66 -14.81
C GLU A 31 10.27 -3.04 -14.24
N ASP A 32 10.76 -3.07 -12.99
CA ASP A 32 11.18 -4.29 -12.31
C ASP A 32 10.19 -4.70 -11.23
N LYS A 33 9.11 -5.36 -11.64
CA LYS A 33 7.96 -5.78 -10.80
C LYS A 33 8.31 -6.69 -9.60
N VAL A 34 9.58 -7.05 -9.44
CA VAL A 34 10.12 -7.81 -8.30
C VAL A 34 10.81 -6.93 -7.26
N THR A 35 11.18 -5.70 -7.60
CA THR A 35 11.82 -4.76 -6.68
C THR A 35 10.77 -3.95 -5.91
N GLU A 36 10.71 -4.14 -4.59
CA GLU A 36 9.85 -3.39 -3.68
C GLU A 36 10.37 -1.95 -3.54
N MET A 37 9.66 -0.96 -4.10
CA MET A 37 9.99 0.46 -3.94
C MET A 37 9.64 0.96 -2.55
N LYS A 38 8.46 0.55 -2.05
CA LYS A 38 7.93 1.05 -0.78
C LYS A 38 7.02 0.03 -0.11
N ARG A 39 7.19 -0.08 1.21
CA ARG A 39 6.29 -0.79 2.11
C ARG A 39 5.62 0.19 3.06
N LEU A 40 4.30 0.08 3.17
CA LEU A 40 3.45 0.86 4.05
C LEU A 40 2.75 -0.09 5.01
N GLU A 41 2.97 0.09 6.29
CA GLU A 41 2.33 -0.70 7.35
C GLU A 41 1.53 0.24 8.25
N SER A 42 0.46 -0.30 8.84
CA SER A 42 -0.30 0.40 9.86
C SER A 42 -0.50 -0.56 11.02
N ASP A 43 0.38 -0.45 12.00
CA ASP A 43 0.39 -1.29 13.19
C ASP A 43 -0.70 -0.89 14.21
N GLU A 44 -1.21 0.34 14.09
CA GLU A 44 -2.25 0.88 14.97
C GLU A 44 -3.68 0.56 14.49
N LEU A 45 -3.85 0.27 13.19
CA LEU A 45 -5.14 -0.01 12.59
C LEU A 45 -5.38 -1.51 12.45
N SER A 46 -6.40 -1.98 13.16
CA SER A 46 -6.87 -3.36 13.05
C SER A 46 -8.25 -3.44 12.43
N PHE A 47 -8.46 -4.47 11.61
CA PHE A 47 -9.66 -4.69 10.83
C PHE A 47 -10.35 -5.99 11.25
N ALA A 48 -11.69 -5.99 11.12
CA ALA A 48 -12.50 -7.17 11.41
C ALA A 48 -12.30 -8.30 10.40
N THR A 49 -11.89 -7.99 9.16
CA THR A 49 -11.72 -8.98 8.09
C THR A 49 -10.44 -8.73 7.30
N LYS A 50 -9.87 -9.81 6.74
CA LYS A 50 -8.72 -9.76 5.84
C LYS A 50 -8.95 -8.78 4.69
N ARG A 51 -10.12 -8.87 4.06
CA ARG A 51 -10.48 -8.04 2.90
C ARG A 51 -10.44 -6.55 3.23
N LYS A 52 -10.95 -6.14 4.39
CA LYS A 52 -10.91 -4.72 4.81
C LYS A 52 -9.47 -4.24 5.04
N ALA A 53 -8.62 -5.09 5.59
CA ALA A 53 -7.20 -4.77 5.75
C ALA A 53 -6.50 -4.63 4.39
N GLU A 54 -6.76 -5.54 3.45
CA GLU A 54 -6.20 -5.47 2.09
C GLU A 54 -6.67 -4.23 1.32
N GLU A 55 -7.97 -3.94 1.37
CA GLU A 55 -8.55 -2.74 0.75
C GLU A 55 -7.93 -1.46 1.33
N HIS A 56 -7.68 -1.42 2.65
CA HIS A 56 -7.02 -0.29 3.28
C HIS A 56 -5.54 -0.17 2.91
N ALA A 57 -4.80 -1.28 2.88
CA ALA A 57 -3.41 -1.30 2.39
C ALA A 57 -3.30 -0.75 0.97
N VAL A 58 -4.20 -1.15 0.07
CA VAL A 58 -4.24 -0.62 -1.31
C VAL A 58 -4.49 0.88 -1.32
N LYS A 59 -5.38 1.39 -0.45
CA LYS A 59 -5.63 2.84 -0.34
C LYS A 59 -4.40 3.60 0.14
N LEU A 60 -3.66 3.08 1.12
CA LEU A 60 -2.40 3.68 1.57
C LEU A 60 -1.38 3.76 0.43
N CYS A 61 -1.24 2.69 -0.36
CA CYS A 61 -0.36 2.70 -1.52
C CYS A 61 -0.74 3.76 -2.55
N LYS A 62 -2.03 3.89 -2.86
CA LYS A 62 -2.52 4.91 -3.80
C LYS A 62 -2.24 6.34 -3.29
N GLY A 63 -2.52 6.60 -2.01
CA GLY A 63 -2.24 7.88 -1.38
C GLY A 63 -0.77 8.27 -1.49
N TRP A 64 0.14 7.35 -1.19
CA TRP A 64 1.57 7.59 -1.34
C TRP A 64 1.98 7.89 -2.79
N ILE A 65 1.46 7.14 -3.77
CA ILE A 65 1.74 7.40 -5.19
C ILE A 65 1.22 8.79 -5.60
N ASP A 66 0.03 9.17 -5.11
CA ASP A 66 -0.55 10.48 -5.38
C ASP A 66 0.28 11.62 -4.78
N GLU A 67 0.81 11.43 -3.56
CA GLU A 67 1.73 12.38 -2.92
C GLU A 67 3.02 12.56 -3.74
N GLN A 68 3.65 11.45 -4.16
CA GLN A 68 4.86 11.52 -4.99
C GLN A 68 4.62 12.18 -6.36
N SER A 69 3.45 11.97 -6.95
CA SER A 69 3.05 12.62 -8.21
C SER A 69 2.80 14.12 -8.03
N GLY A 70 2.46 14.56 -6.82
CA GLY A 70 2.18 15.95 -6.48
C GLY A 70 3.42 16.78 -6.11
N GLU A 71 4.54 16.14 -5.75
CA GLU A 71 5.80 16.82 -5.39
C GLU A 71 6.62 17.32 -6.61
N SER A 72 6.12 17.19 -7.83
CA SER A 72 6.81 17.68 -9.04
C SER A 72 6.51 19.14 -9.41
N ASP A 73 5.81 19.92 -8.59
CA ASP A 73 5.43 21.31 -8.95
C ASP A 73 5.78 22.38 -7.91
N HIS A 74 6.81 22.18 -7.07
CA HIS A 74 7.38 23.25 -6.23
C HIS A 74 8.92 23.29 -6.32
N ALA A 75 9.41 23.70 -7.49
CA ALA A 75 10.70 24.36 -7.63
C ALA A 75 10.63 25.33 -8.83
N ALA A 76 10.05 26.51 -8.61
CA ALA A 76 10.19 27.68 -9.47
C ALA A 76 10.40 28.92 -8.58
#